data_AF-A0A381TSL6-F1
#
_entry.id   AF-A0A381TSL6-F1
#
_cell.length_a   1.000
_cell.length_b   1.000
_cell.length_c   1.000
_cell.angle_alpha   90.00
_cell.angle_beta   90.00
_cell.angle_gamma   90.00
#
_symmetry.space_group_name_H-M   'P 1'
#
loop_
_entity.id
_entity.type
_entity.pdbx_description
1 polymer ?
#
loop_
_entity_poly.entity_id
_entity_poly.type
_entity_poly.pdbx_seq_one_letter_code
_entity_poly.pdbx_strand_id
1 'polypeptide(L)' 'MKRKNTDSELSKSAKAEDAVILNPELEGESFFWKGGETGVLLLHGLTATTAEVRPLAKRLLNEGYTVSGILLP' A
#
# COMPACT_ATOMS: atom_id res chain seq x y z
N MET A 1 30.36 30.19 -37.97
CA MET A 1 29.18 29.29 -37.92
C MET A 1 29.40 28.25 -36.81
N LYS A 2 28.89 28.48 -35.58
CA LYS A 2 29.05 27.53 -34.47
C LYS A 2 27.96 26.46 -34.57
N ARG A 3 28.35 25.22 -34.86
CA ARG A 3 27.47 24.04 -34.82
C ARG A 3 27.07 23.82 -33.35
N LYS A 4 25.77 23.89 -33.05
CA LYS A 4 25.24 23.49 -31.74
C LYS A 4 25.29 21.96 -31.69
N ASN A 5 26.01 21.40 -30.72
CA ASN A 5 25.97 19.98 -30.40
C ASN A 5 24.55 19.62 -29.95
N THR A 6 23.80 18.93 -30.79
CA THR A 6 22.44 18.42 -30.55
C THR A 6 22.44 16.93 -30.20
N ASP A 7 23.46 16.47 -29.47
CA ASP A 7 23.61 15.05 -29.10
C ASP A 7 23.38 14.79 -27.60
N SER A 8 22.89 15.78 -26.83
CA SER A 8 22.54 15.59 -25.42
C SER A 8 21.06 15.26 -25.17
N GLU A 9 20.26 15.10 -26.22
CA GLU A 9 18.83 14.78 -26.11
C GLU A 9 18.45 13.37 -26.61
N LEU A 10 19.43 12.57 -27.04
CA LEU A 10 19.18 11.20 -27.53
C LEU A 10 19.52 10.09 -26.53
N SER A 11 19.84 10.44 -25.27
CA SER A 11 20.02 9.49 -24.17
C SER A 11 18.92 9.55 -23.10
N LYS A 12 17.72 10.04 -23.46
CA LYS A 12 16.54 10.04 -22.58
C LYS A 12 15.45 9.05 -22.96
N SER A 13 15.77 8.07 -23.81
CA SER A 13 14.81 7.03 -24.20
C SER A 13 15.41 5.64 -23.97
N ALA A 14 15.21 5.11 -22.76
CA ALA A 14 15.01 3.69 -22.46
C ALA A 14 15.29 3.41 -20.97
N LYS A 15 14.36 3.83 -20.10
CA LYS A 15 13.99 3.08 -18.91
C LYS A 15 12.60 3.55 -18.51
N ALA A 16 11.59 2.85 -18.99
CA ALA A 16 10.32 2.84 -18.27
C ALA A 16 10.63 2.10 -16.97
N GLU A 17 11.10 2.85 -15.98
CA GLU A 17 11.14 2.41 -14.60
C GLU A 17 9.72 1.99 -14.22
N ASP A 18 9.59 0.75 -13.74
CA ASP A 18 8.31 0.14 -13.33
C ASP A 18 7.53 1.15 -12.50
N ALA A 19 6.52 1.78 -13.12
CA ALA A 19 5.77 2.83 -12.48
C ALA A 19 4.91 2.17 -11.39
N VAL A 20 5.45 2.10 -10.18
CA VAL A 20 4.75 1.60 -9.01
C VAL A 20 3.53 2.49 -8.81
N ILE A 21 2.33 1.92 -8.95
CA ILE A 21 1.09 2.60 -8.62
C ILE A 21 1.06 2.70 -7.10
N LEU A 22 1.35 3.89 -6.58
CA LEU A 22 1.37 4.19 -5.15
C LEU A 22 0.18 5.08 -4.80
N ASN A 23 -0.57 4.65 -3.80
CA ASN A 23 -1.73 5.35 -3.23
C ASN A 23 -1.43 5.74 -1.77
N PRO A 24 -0.58 6.77 -1.53
CA PRO A 24 -0.12 7.13 -0.20
C PRO A 24 -1.24 7.59 0.74
N GLU A 25 -2.40 7.96 0.20
CA GLU A 25 -3.60 8.32 0.96
C GLU A 25 -4.31 7.13 1.60
N LEU A 26 -4.02 5.89 1.17
CA LEU A 26 -4.60 4.69 1.74
C LEU A 26 -3.84 4.28 2.99
N GLU A 27 -4.59 3.87 4.01
CA GLU A 27 -4.02 3.37 5.27
C GLU A 27 -3.51 1.92 5.09
N GLY A 28 -2.39 1.73 4.39
CA GLY A 28 -1.83 0.39 4.11
C GLY A 28 -1.10 -0.27 5.29
N GLU A 29 -0.74 0.50 6.31
CA GLU A 29 0.09 0.07 7.45
C GLU A 29 -0.59 -0.90 8.42
N SER A 30 0.19 -1.68 9.15
CA SER A 30 -0.31 -2.56 10.22
C SER A 30 -1.14 -1.79 11.26
N PHE A 31 -2.13 -2.45 11.86
CA PHE A 31 -2.97 -1.84 12.89
C PHE A 31 -3.42 -2.83 13.96
N PHE A 32 -3.74 -2.29 15.13
CA PHE A 32 -4.37 -3.00 16.24
C PHE A 32 -5.45 -2.14 16.85
N TRP A 33 -6.68 -2.66 16.93
CA TRP A 33 -7.82 -1.98 17.54
C TRP A 33 -8.39 -2.83 18.66
N LYS A 34 -8.34 -2.31 19.88
CA LYS A 34 -8.84 -3.00 21.06
C LYS A 34 -10.38 -2.91 21.09
N GLY A 35 -11.02 -4.07 21.19
CA GLY A 35 -12.45 -4.22 21.45
C GLY A 35 -12.65 -5.12 22.66
N GLY A 36 -13.46 -6.16 22.51
CA GLY A 36 -13.74 -7.16 23.55
C GLY A 36 -12.68 -8.24 23.71
N GLU A 37 -13.05 -9.35 24.35
CA GLU A 37 -12.12 -10.42 24.74
C GLU A 37 -11.70 -11.31 23.57
N THR A 38 -12.57 -11.50 22.58
CA THR A 38 -12.26 -12.34 21.41
C THR A 38 -11.43 -11.56 20.39
N GLY A 39 -10.30 -12.14 20.00
CA GLY A 39 -9.37 -11.57 19.01
C GLY A 39 -9.58 -12.13 17.60
N VAL A 40 -9.47 -11.28 16.59
CA VAL A 40 -9.45 -11.65 15.16
C VAL A 40 -8.19 -11.11 14.50
N LEU A 41 -7.43 -12.00 13.85
CA LEU A 41 -6.29 -11.65 13.00
C LEU A 41 -6.75 -11.58 11.54
N LEU A 42 -6.47 -10.46 10.87
CA LEU A 42 -6.80 -10.22 9.47
C LEU A 42 -5.53 -10.16 8.63
N LEU A 43 -5.54 -10.92 7.53
CA LEU A 43 -4.45 -11.02 6.57
C LEU A 43 -4.96 -10.52 5.21
N HIS A 44 -4.18 -9.69 4.54
CA HIS A 44 -4.49 -9.25 3.18
C HIS A 44 -4.02 -10.26 2.13
N GLY A 45 -4.45 -10.06 0.88
CA GLY A 45 -4.05 -10.91 -0.25
C GLY A 45 -2.61 -10.64 -0.75
N LEU A 46 -2.14 -11.50 -1.66
CA LEU A 46 -0.88 -11.31 -2.38
C LEU A 46 -0.87 -9.93 -3.09
N THR A 47 0.25 -9.21 -3.02
CA THR A 47 0.48 -7.85 -3.55
C THR A 47 -0.38 -6.72 -2.94
N ALA A 48 -1.27 -7.02 -2.00
CA ALA A 48 -2.13 -6.03 -1.34
C ALA A 48 -1.48 -5.43 -0.08
N THR A 49 -2.21 -4.54 0.59
CA THR A 49 -1.85 -3.99 1.92
C THR A 49 -3.02 -4.16 2.89
N THR A 50 -2.84 -3.77 4.16
CA THR A 50 -3.93 -3.87 5.13
C THR A 50 -5.14 -2.97 4.81
N ALA A 51 -5.01 -2.02 3.88
CA ALA A 51 -6.08 -1.13 3.47
C ALA A 51 -7.35 -1.89 3.06
N GLU A 52 -7.21 -3.05 2.39
CA GLU A 52 -8.34 -3.85 1.91
C GLU A 52 -9.12 -4.54 3.03
N VAL A 53 -8.47 -4.86 4.16
CA VAL A 53 -9.12 -5.54 5.28
C VAL A 53 -9.68 -4.56 6.33
N ARG A 54 -9.36 -3.27 6.23
CA ARG A 54 -9.85 -2.24 7.17
C ARG A 54 -11.37 -2.10 7.22
N PRO A 55 -12.12 -2.16 6.10
CA PRO A 55 -13.58 -2.13 6.17
C PRO A 55 -14.16 -3.30 6.98
N LEU A 56 -13.63 -4.51 6.80
CA LEU A 56 -14.02 -5.68 7.58
C LEU A 56 -13.61 -5.53 9.05
N ALA A 57 -12.39 -5.05 9.31
CA ALA A 57 -11.91 -4.79 10.65
C ALA A 57 -12.81 -3.81 11.42
N LYS A 58 -13.29 -2.74 10.76
CA LYS A 58 -14.21 -1.77 11.36
C LYS A 58 -15.53 -2.41 11.73
N ARG A 59 -16.06 -3.30 10.87
CA ARG A 59 -17.28 -4.05 11.18
C ARG A 59 -17.07 -4.96 12.40
N LEU A 60 -16.00 -5.75 12.43
CA LEU A 60 -15.71 -6.65 13.55
C LEU A 60 -15.48 -5.87 14.86
N LEU A 61 -14.78 -4.75 14.81
CA LEU A 61 -14.61 -3.88 15.98
C LEU A 61 -15.96 -3.40 16.51
N ASN A 62 -16.87 -2.96 15.63
CA ASN A 62 -18.21 -2.51 16.01
C ASN A 62 -19.08 -3.63 16.59
N GLU A 63 -18.85 -4.89 16.21
CA GLU A 63 -19.49 -6.07 16.81
C GLU A 63 -18.81 -6.51 18.13
N GLY A 64 -17.76 -5.81 18.58
CA GLY A 64 -17.12 -6.03 19.87
C GLY A 64 -15.87 -6.90 19.84
N TYR A 65 -15.27 -7.18 18.69
CA TYR A 65 -14.01 -7.94 18.61
C TYR A 65 -12.78 -7.05 18.81
N THR A 66 -11.72 -7.60 19.41
CA THR A 66 -10.37 -7.03 19.26
C THR A 66 -9.81 -7.47 17.91
N VAL A 67 -9.27 -6.54 17.13
CA VAL A 67 -8.82 -6.82 15.75
C VAL A 67 -7.38 -6.39 15.52
N SER A 68 -6.62 -7.22 14.81
CA SER A 68 -5.26 -6.91 14.35
C SER A 68 -5.15 -7.19 12.86
N GLY A 69 -4.63 -6.23 12.09
CA GLY A 69 -4.28 -6.40 10.69
C GLY A 69 -2.79 -6.17 10.50
N ILE A 70 -2.08 -7.18 10.02
CA ILE A 70 -0.62 -7.11 9.79
C ILE A 70 -0.32 -6.90 8.31
N LEU A 71 0.67 -6.06 8.02
CA LEU A 71 1.27 -5.94 6.69
C LEU A 71 2.21 -7.14 6.49
N LEU A 72 1.91 -7.98 5.50
CA LEU A 72 2.70 -9.14 5.12
C LEU A 72 3.89 -8.72 4.23
N PRO A 73 5.01 -9.48 4.24
CA PRO A 73 6.22 -9.19 3.48
C PRO A 73 6.04 -9.36 1.96
#